data_AF-A0A1W9LTL4-F1
#
_entry.id   AF-A0A1W9LTL4-F1
#
_cell.length_a   1.000
_cell.length_b   1.000
_cell.length_c   1.000
_cell.angle_alpha   90.00
_cell.angle_beta   90.00
_cell.angle_gamma   90.00
#
_symmetry.space_group_name_H-M   'P 1'
#
loop_
_entity.id
_entity.type
_entity.pdbx_description
1 polymer ?
#
loop_
_entity_poly.entity_id
_entity_poly.type
_entity_poly.pdbx_seq_one_letter_code
_entity_poly.pdbx_strand_id
1 'polypeptide(L)'
;MQIQGIITGEYIKLFHKTGLPDGLPVIINIRTKPLLLEEKLKLVDMLCGSWKDDSSLETIFAEIESQRHEDKPREVIFDMPS
;
A
#
# COMPACT_ATOMS: atom_id res chain seq x y z
N MET A 1 18.76 -18.33 -14.27
CA MET A 1 18.87 -17.81 -12.89
C MET A 1 17.72 -16.85 -12.64
N GLN A 2 17.05 -16.92 -11.49
CA GLN A 2 16.07 -15.91 -11.08
C GLN A 2 16.69 -15.07 -9.96
N ILE A 3 16.60 -13.75 -10.12
CA ILE A 3 17.24 -12.77 -9.25
C ILE A 3 16.15 -11.85 -8.74
N GLN A 4 16.09 -11.66 -7.43
CA GLN A 4 15.20 -10.68 -6.85
C GLN A 4 15.86 -9.30 -6.82
N GLY A 5 15.03 -8.28 -6.94
CA GLY A 5 15.46 -6.89 -6.87
C GLY A 5 14.28 -5.96 -6.71
N ILE A 6 14.58 -4.67 -6.65
CA ILE A 6 13.61 -3.60 -6.57
C ILE A 6 13.84 -2.61 -7.71
N ILE A 7 12.74 -2.11 -8.28
CA ILE A 7 12.76 -1.09 -9.33
C ILE A 7 12.76 0.29 -8.67
N THR A 8 13.62 1.19 -9.13
CA THR A 8 13.68 2.59 -8.70
C THR A 8 13.90 3.46 -9.93
N GLY A 9 12.82 4.05 -10.44
CA GLY A 9 12.83 4.72 -11.75
C GLY A 9 13.20 3.73 -12.86
N GLU A 10 14.24 4.05 -13.63
CA GLU A 10 14.74 3.21 -14.73
C GLU A 10 15.77 2.15 -14.29
N TYR A 11 16.11 2.12 -13.00
CA TYR A 11 17.14 1.23 -12.45
C TYR A 11 16.52 0.04 -11.71
N ILE A 12 17.10 -1.15 -11.91
CA ILE A 12 16.79 -2.34 -11.11
C ILE A 12 17.96 -2.61 -10.17
N LYS A 13 17.73 -2.45 -8.86
CA LYS A 13 18.71 -2.82 -7.84
C LYS A 13 18.52 -4.29 -7.48
N LEU A 14 19.49 -5.11 -7.88
CA LEU A 14 19.52 -6.54 -7.54
C LEU A 14 19.88 -6.72 -6.06
N PHE A 15 19.25 -7.68 -5.38
CA PHE A 15 19.56 -7.98 -3.97
C PHE A 15 20.84 -8.79 -3.79
N HIS A 16 21.45 -9.25 -4.88
CA HIS A 16 22.69 -10.00 -4.87
C HIS A 16 23.58 -9.65 -6.06
N LYS A 17 24.89 -9.78 -5.90
CA LYS A 17 25.84 -9.65 -7.02
C LYS A 17 25.72 -10.87 -7.94
N THR A 18 25.75 -10.63 -9.25
CA THR A 18 25.60 -11.68 -10.26
C THR A 18 26.93 -12.24 -10.74
N GLY A 19 28.04 -11.54 -10.45
CA GLY A 19 29.36 -11.86 -11.00
C GLY A 19 29.48 -11.60 -12.51
N LEU A 20 28.46 -10.99 -13.14
CA LEU A 20 28.50 -10.62 -14.54
C LEU A 20 29.38 -9.37 -14.72
N PRO A 21 30.20 -9.32 -15.77
CA PRO A 21 31.00 -8.13 -16.08
C PRO A 21 30.11 -6.96 -16.52
N ASP A 22 30.57 -5.76 -16.26
CA ASP A 22 29.89 -4.54 -16.68
C ASP A 22 29.82 -4.45 -18.22
N GLY A 23 28.71 -3.90 -18.73
CA GLY A 23 28.48 -3.71 -20.17
C GLY A 23 27.93 -4.94 -20.93
N LEU A 24 27.72 -6.07 -20.24
CA LEU A 24 27.11 -7.24 -20.86
C LEU A 24 25.61 -6.99 -21.14
N PRO A 25 25.12 -7.18 -22.38
CA PRO A 25 23.69 -7.09 -22.67
C PRO A 25 22.94 -8.23 -21.99
N VAL A 26 21.82 -7.91 -21.34
CA VAL A 26 20.98 -8.88 -20.63
C VAL A 26 19.52 -8.75 -21.05
N ILE A 27 18.81 -9.88 -21.07
CA ILE A 27 17.36 -9.92 -21.25
C ILE A 27 16.72 -10.08 -19.88
N ILE A 28 15.82 -9.16 -19.51
CA ILE A 28 15.18 -9.14 -18.20
C ILE A 28 13.73 -9.60 -18.35
N ASN A 29 13.34 -10.61 -17.57
CA ASN A 29 11.93 -11.00 -17.44
C ASN A 29 11.42 -10.54 -16.08
N ILE A 30 10.57 -9.51 -16.10
CA ILE A 30 10.00 -8.91 -14.89
C ILE A 30 8.69 -9.63 -14.56
N ARG A 31 8.63 -10.22 -13.37
CA ARG A 31 7.39 -10.79 -12.82
C ARG A 31 7.08 -10.09 -11.52
N THR A 32 5.85 -9.59 -11.40
CA THR A 32 5.37 -9.09 -10.11
C THR A 32 5.11 -10.29 -9.20
N LYS A 33 5.73 -10.29 -8.02
CA LYS A 33 5.37 -11.24 -6.98
C LYS A 33 4.16 -10.66 -6.24
N PRO A 34 2.96 -11.26 -6.35
CA PRO A 34 1.85 -10.81 -5.54
C PRO A 34 2.21 -10.99 -4.07
N LEU A 35 1.97 -9.95 -3.27
CA LEU A 35 2.19 -10.00 -1.83
C LEU A 35 1.28 -11.07 -1.22
N LEU A 36 1.87 -11.92 -0.39
CA LEU A 36 1.13 -12.85 0.45
C LEU A 36 0.27 -12.05 1.44
N LEU A 37 -0.83 -12.64 1.90
CA LEU A 37 -1.73 -11.98 2.86
C LEU A 37 -0.97 -11.49 4.10
N GLU A 38 -0.05 -12.29 4.63
CA GLU A 38 0.79 -11.92 5.77
C GLU A 38 1.69 -10.72 5.48
N GLU A 39 2.27 -10.64 4.28
CA GLU A 39 3.09 -9.50 3.85
C GLU A 39 2.24 -8.23 3.73
N LYS A 40 0.99 -8.36 3.24
CA LYS A 40 0.02 -7.26 3.19
C LYS A 40 -0.38 -6.80 4.59
N LEU A 41 -0.66 -7.72 5.52
CA LEU A 41 -1.03 -7.39 6.89
C LEU A 41 0.11 -6.66 7.61
N LYS A 42 1.36 -7.10 7.41
CA LYS A 42 2.55 -6.40 7.95
C LYS A 42 2.70 -4.98 7.40
N LEU A 43 2.42 -4.78 6.12
CA LEU A 43 2.42 -3.43 5.53
C LEU A 43 1.32 -2.56 6.11
N VAL A 44 0.11 -3.09 6.27
CA VAL A 44 -1.00 -2.38 6.92
C VAL A 44 -0.65 -2.01 8.34
N ASP A 45 -0.09 -2.94 9.14
CA ASP A 45 0.31 -2.67 10.52
C ASP A 45 1.40 -1.59 10.61
N MET A 46 2.40 -1.65 9.72
CA MET A 46 3.44 -0.61 9.61
C MET A 46 2.85 0.77 9.29
N LEU A 47 1.92 0.84 8.33
CA LEU A 47 1.32 2.09 7.89
C LEU A 47 0.33 2.64 8.92
N CYS A 48 -0.58 1.80 9.44
CA CYS A 48 -1.56 2.22 10.43
C CYS A 48 -0.91 2.52 11.79
N GLY A 49 0.14 1.80 12.16
CA GLY A 49 0.95 2.11 13.33
C GLY A 49 1.56 3.51 13.25
N SER A 50 2.00 3.94 12.07
CA SER A 50 2.52 5.30 11.87
C SER A 50 1.45 6.39 12.01
N TRP A 51 0.17 6.07 11.81
CA TRP A 51 -0.93 7.01 11.99
C TRP A 51 -1.38 7.14 13.44
N LYS A 52 -1.16 6.10 14.27
CA LYS A 52 -1.59 6.09 15.68
C LYS A 52 -0.96 7.20 16.49
N ASP A 53 0.30 7.50 16.21
CA ASP A 53 1.09 8.50 16.95
C ASP A 53 1.25 9.82 16.17
N ASP A 54 0.54 9.98 15.05
CA ASP A 54 0.58 11.19 14.23
C ASP A 54 -0.46 12.22 14.69
N SER A 55 -0.01 13.17 15.50
CA SER A 55 -0.85 14.25 16.03
C SER A 55 -1.43 15.17 14.95
N SER A 56 -0.88 15.18 13.73
CA SER A 56 -1.45 15.98 12.62
C SER A 56 -2.81 15.46 12.16
N LEU A 57 -3.09 14.18 12.42
CA LEU A 57 -4.36 13.55 12.07
C LEU A 57 -5.50 13.90 13.05
N GLU A 58 -5.19 14.38 14.26
CA GLU A 58 -6.21 14.72 15.26
C GLU A 58 -7.21 15.77 14.73
N THR A 59 -6.70 16.82 14.10
CA THR A 59 -7.53 17.87 13.50
C THR A 59 -8.42 17.31 12.38
N ILE A 60 -7.89 16.40 11.56
CA ILE A 60 -8.64 15.76 10.46
C ILE A 60 -9.78 14.91 11.03
N PHE A 61 -9.51 14.10 12.06
CA PHE A 61 -10.54 13.29 12.70
C PHE A 61 -11.59 14.13 13.43
N ALA A 62 -11.19 15.23 14.08
CA ALA A 62 -12.12 16.17 14.70
C ALA A 62 -13.06 16.82 13.68
N GLU A 63 -12.53 17.21 12.51
CA GLU A 63 -13.34 17.76 11.41
C GLU A 63 -14.32 16.72 10.85
N ILE A 64 -13.86 15.49 10.59
CA ILE A 64 -14.73 14.39 10.14
C ILE A 64 -15.85 14.13 11.15
N GLU A 65 -15.54 14.15 12.44
CA GLU A 65 -16.53 13.92 13.50
C GLU A 65 -17.57 15.04 13.58
N SER A 66 -17.14 16.30 13.40
CA SER A 66 -18.04 17.44 13.29
C SER A 66 -18.99 17.29 12.10
N GLN A 67 -18.45 16.91 10.94
CA GLN A 67 -19.23 16.71 9.73
C GLN A 67 -20.25 15.57 9.89
N ARG A 68 -19.89 14.47 10.56
CA ARG A 68 -20.82 13.37 10.85
C ARG A 68 -21.96 13.77 11.78
N HIS A 69 -21.68 14.64 12.74
CA HIS A 69 -22.71 15.17 13.65
C HIS A 69 -23.65 16.15 12.94
N GLU A 70 -23.16 16.88 11.94
CA GLU A 70 -23.97 17.76 11.10
C GLU A 70 -24.75 17.02 10.00
N ASP A 71 -24.21 15.88 9.54
CA ASP A 71 -24.83 15.10 8.49
C ASP A 71 -26.14 14.46 8.99
N LYS A 72 -27.21 14.72 8.24
CA LYS A 72 -28.52 14.19 8.60
C LYS A 72 -28.57 12.72 8.24
N PRO A 73 -29.16 11.86 9.08
CA PRO A 73 -29.36 10.46 8.71
C PRO A 73 -30.12 10.40 7.40
N ARG A 74 -29.58 9.64 6.45
CA ARG A 74 -30.24 9.39 5.17
C ARG A 74 -31.53 8.61 5.42
N GLU A 75 -32.64 9.05 4.84
CA GLU A 75 -33.87 8.26 4.85
C GLU A 75 -33.62 6.92 4.15
N VAL A 76 -33.81 5.83 4.89
CA VAL A 76 -33.78 4.47 4.37
C VAL A 76 -35.22 4.04 4.17
N ILE A 77 -35.64 3.93 2.91
CA ILE A 77 -36.98 3.43 2.55
C ILE A 77 -36.93 1.91 2.62
N PHE A 78 -37.55 1.34 3.65
CA PHE A 78 -37.72 -0.11 3.80
C PHE A 78 -38.98 -0.59 3.08
N ASP A 79 -39.09 -0.34 1.79
CA ASP A 79 -40.16 -0.96 0.99
C ASP A 79 -39.77 -2.42 0.75
N MET A 80 -40.23 -3.32 1.63
CA MET A 80 -40.27 -4.75 1.34
C MET A 80 -41.47 -5.05 0.45
N PRO A 81 -41.31 -5.70 -0.72
CA PRO A 81 -42.45 -6.27 -1.42
C PRO A 81 -42.98 -7.46 -0.62
N SER A 82 -44.22 -7.33 -0.16
CA SER A 82 -45.05 -8.42 0.41
C SER A 82 -45.58 -9.34 -0.66
#